data_AF-A0A350YLG9-F1
#
_entry.id   AF-A0A350YLG9-F1
#
_cell.length_a   1.000
_cell.length_b   1.000
_cell.length_c   1.000
_cell.angle_alpha   90.00
_cell.angle_beta   90.00
_cell.angle_gamma   90.00
#
_symmetry.space_group_name_H-M   'P 1'
#
loop_
_entity.id
_entity.type
_entity.pdbx_description
1 polymer ?
#
loop_
_entity_poly.entity_id
_entity_poly.type
_entity_poly.pdbx_seq_one_letter_code
_entity_poly.pdbx_strand_id
1 'polypeptide(L)'
;MINKLVCHINKLLIMLVFYIAGSSIPIHGQEEIGGIINHYAKVNSISPGLVFVSPAQASQFSAGDYVLLIQMQGVGIRTEQGSYGVVIQSLFGTPGAYEFLQLLSVNAGTGEIRFTRNVYINSYNIAANVQLIRVPFYNEPVVTSTLSAQPWNNATGTGGVVAIMAGRKLTLNAGIDVTGQGFAGASGVPGTGECVSTFIVPNDASSYDRDSYNLSWNNAGLKGEGVAIHDDNGVLLYPGHAKGQGRNFTGGGGGNGRYSGGGGGSNRGKGADGGIENAMQCSIDPRDGGYGGMNIFGSIIQDGIFLGGGAGASTQATGSTASAGGSGGGIVFIIADSIDGNNQIIRADGVTALNSVSDAGAGGGGAGGSIVLSFQGFNSELTLSANGGNGGTSPGGSGEGGGGGGGLIWFSSNSTPVSVTGATVSNGTPAPTIPAEGLGELKYSYFPNLNGFLFNSIRSAETGNRIDSVCSNVLYGQLTGTQPVGGTPPYSYRWESSTVSALTGFTNAPGTNNQQHYTPPAELSQ
;
A
#
# COMPACT_ATOMS: atom_id res chain seq x y z
N MET A 1 57.76 -32.55 42.37
CA MET A 1 57.38 -32.58 40.94
C MET A 1 55.86 -32.57 40.72
N ILE A 2 55.06 -33.12 41.64
CA ILE A 2 53.58 -33.24 41.54
C ILE A 2 52.84 -31.88 41.62
N ASN A 3 53.28 -30.92 42.45
CA ASN A 3 52.60 -29.62 42.60
C ASN A 3 52.67 -28.70 41.36
N LYS A 4 53.68 -28.87 40.48
CA LYS A 4 53.78 -28.08 39.24
C LYS A 4 52.83 -28.59 38.15
N LEU A 5 52.48 -29.87 38.16
CA LEU A 5 51.58 -30.51 37.20
C LEU A 5 50.11 -30.11 37.44
N VAL A 6 49.68 -30.08 38.71
CA VAL A 6 48.32 -29.67 39.10
C VAL A 6 48.05 -28.19 38.77
N CYS A 7 49.06 -27.33 38.90
CA CYS A 7 48.95 -25.91 38.56
C CYS A 7 48.83 -25.68 37.04
N HIS A 8 49.44 -26.54 36.21
CA HIS A 8 49.31 -26.46 34.75
C HIS A 8 47.97 -27.01 34.26
N ILE A 9 47.44 -28.07 34.89
CA ILE A 9 46.11 -28.62 34.57
C ILE A 9 45.00 -27.62 34.91
N ASN A 10 45.08 -26.92 36.05
CA ASN A 10 44.11 -25.87 36.40
C ASN A 10 44.18 -24.68 35.46
N LYS A 11 45.37 -24.28 34.98
CA LYS A 11 45.50 -23.21 33.97
C LYS A 11 44.96 -23.62 32.61
N LEU A 12 45.14 -24.89 32.21
CA LEU A 12 44.58 -25.42 30.97
C LEU A 12 43.05 -25.50 31.04
N LEU A 13 42.48 -25.94 32.18
CA LEU A 13 41.03 -25.98 32.39
C LEU A 13 40.43 -24.58 32.38
N ILE A 14 41.07 -23.60 33.02
CA ILE A 14 40.60 -22.21 33.04
C ILE A 14 40.69 -21.58 31.65
N MET A 15 41.75 -21.86 30.86
CA MET A 15 41.83 -21.41 29.47
C MET A 15 40.78 -22.08 28.56
N LEU A 16 40.47 -23.37 28.77
CA LEU A 16 39.43 -24.09 28.02
C LEU A 16 38.03 -23.54 28.33
N VAL A 17 37.76 -23.20 29.59
CA VAL A 17 36.50 -22.57 30.02
C VAL A 17 36.35 -21.15 29.46
N PHE A 18 37.44 -20.37 29.37
CA PHE A 18 37.42 -19.07 28.70
C PHE A 18 37.28 -19.16 27.18
N TYR A 19 37.76 -20.23 26.55
CA TYR A 19 37.59 -20.46 25.10
C TYR A 19 36.15 -20.88 24.75
N ILE A 20 35.50 -21.66 25.62
CA ILE A 20 34.07 -22.06 25.48
C ILE A 20 33.12 -20.89 25.84
N ALA A 21 33.53 -19.98 26.74
CA ALA A 21 32.76 -18.77 27.05
C ALA A 21 32.95 -17.63 26.02
N GLY A 22 33.97 -17.74 25.14
CA GLY A 22 34.26 -16.76 24.08
C GLY A 22 33.59 -17.05 22.73
N SER A 23 33.00 -18.24 22.55
CA SER A 23 32.07 -18.49 21.45
C SER A 23 30.74 -17.82 21.77
N SER A 24 30.55 -16.61 21.27
CA SER A 24 29.23 -16.00 21.14
C SER A 24 28.37 -16.91 20.27
N ILE A 25 27.63 -17.82 20.90
CA ILE A 25 26.49 -18.47 20.28
C ILE A 25 25.59 -17.32 19.83
N PRO A 26 25.27 -17.17 18.54
CA PRO A 26 24.23 -16.24 18.16
C PRO A 26 22.94 -16.75 18.79
N ILE A 27 22.58 -16.19 19.95
CA ILE A 27 21.22 -16.23 20.44
C ILE A 27 20.46 -15.46 19.38
N HIS A 28 19.87 -16.17 18.44
CA HIS A 28 18.95 -15.58 17.48
C HIS A 28 17.73 -15.12 18.28
N GLY A 29 17.81 -13.90 18.79
CA GLY A 29 16.65 -13.18 19.27
C GLY A 29 15.64 -13.13 18.14
N GLN A 30 14.38 -13.33 18.49
CA GLN A 30 13.26 -13.15 17.58
C GLN A 30 13.35 -11.76 16.93
N GLU A 31 13.19 -11.67 15.62
CA GLU A 31 13.35 -10.40 14.91
C GLU A 31 12.14 -9.50 15.15
N GLU A 32 12.31 -8.52 16.03
CA GLU A 32 11.26 -7.55 16.36
C GLU A 32 11.24 -6.40 15.34
N ILE A 33 10.04 -6.08 14.85
CA ILE A 33 9.83 -5.02 13.85
C ILE A 33 8.73 -4.05 14.29
N GLY A 34 8.80 -2.83 13.77
CA GLY A 34 7.89 -1.74 14.15
C GLY A 34 8.10 -0.47 13.33
N GLY A 35 7.11 0.42 13.33
CA GLY A 35 7.18 1.69 12.62
C GLY A 35 7.18 1.53 11.09
N ILE A 36 8.01 2.32 10.40
CA ILE A 36 8.17 2.27 8.95
C ILE A 36 9.34 1.35 8.61
N ILE A 37 9.05 0.20 8.00
CA ILE A 37 10.05 -0.82 7.63
C ILE A 37 10.47 -0.75 6.15
N ASN A 38 9.70 -0.04 5.32
CA ASN A 38 9.94 0.09 3.89
C ASN A 38 10.73 1.36 3.56
N HIS A 39 11.49 1.30 2.47
CA HIS A 39 12.17 2.44 1.87
C HIS A 39 11.62 2.70 0.49
N TYR A 40 11.47 3.97 0.10
CA TYR A 40 10.75 4.37 -1.09
C TYR A 40 11.62 5.20 -2.02
N ALA A 41 11.51 4.95 -3.32
CA ALA A 41 12.21 5.69 -4.35
C ALA A 41 11.30 6.02 -5.53
N LYS A 42 11.34 7.25 -6.02
CA LYS A 42 10.65 7.64 -7.25
C LYS A 42 11.43 7.11 -8.43
N VAL A 43 10.75 6.39 -9.33
CA VAL A 43 11.34 5.94 -10.59
C VAL A 43 11.31 7.10 -11.58
N ASN A 44 12.49 7.63 -11.89
CA ASN A 44 12.66 8.76 -12.81
C ASN A 44 12.87 8.31 -14.26
N SER A 45 13.40 7.09 -14.45
CA SER A 45 13.50 6.44 -15.75
C SER A 45 13.38 4.94 -15.59
N ILE A 46 12.85 4.29 -16.62
CA ILE A 46 12.67 2.85 -16.67
C ILE A 46 13.13 2.29 -18.02
N SER A 47 13.80 1.16 -17.98
CA SER A 47 14.24 0.39 -19.15
C SER A 47 14.15 -1.10 -18.83
N PRO A 48 14.16 -2.00 -19.82
CA PRO A 48 14.10 -3.44 -19.56
C PRO A 48 15.18 -3.88 -18.56
N GLY A 49 14.75 -4.35 -17.38
CA GLY A 49 15.63 -4.85 -16.32
C GLY A 49 16.31 -3.82 -15.42
N LEU A 50 16.03 -2.54 -15.58
CA LEU A 50 16.59 -1.50 -14.71
C LEU A 50 15.71 -0.27 -14.57
N VAL A 51 15.92 0.45 -13.48
CA VAL A 51 15.34 1.77 -13.21
C VAL A 51 16.44 2.75 -12.81
N PHE A 52 16.16 4.03 -13.00
CA PHE A 52 16.92 5.12 -12.41
C PHE A 52 16.08 5.83 -11.36
N VAL A 53 16.67 6.03 -10.19
CA VAL A 53 16.14 6.83 -9.07
C VAL A 53 17.15 7.92 -8.71
N SER A 54 16.87 8.78 -7.72
CA SER A 54 17.91 9.72 -7.27
C SER A 54 19.06 8.99 -6.56
N PRO A 55 20.32 9.45 -6.66
CA PRO A 55 21.46 8.86 -5.93
C PRO A 55 21.22 8.66 -4.42
N ALA A 56 20.58 9.63 -3.77
CA ALA A 56 20.24 9.57 -2.35
C ALA A 56 19.22 8.46 -2.04
N GLN A 57 18.26 8.21 -2.94
CA GLN A 57 17.30 7.13 -2.80
C GLN A 57 17.94 5.76 -3.11
N ALA A 58 18.79 5.67 -4.13
CA ALA A 58 19.49 4.42 -4.47
C ALA A 58 20.36 3.91 -3.31
N SER A 59 20.92 4.81 -2.49
CA SER A 59 21.72 4.46 -1.31
C SER A 59 20.93 3.70 -0.22
N GLN A 60 19.61 3.61 -0.32
CA GLN A 60 18.74 2.86 0.60
C GLN A 60 18.57 1.38 0.21
N PHE A 61 19.11 0.98 -0.95
CA PHE A 61 18.99 -0.34 -1.54
C PHE A 61 20.35 -1.04 -1.65
N SER A 62 20.34 -2.35 -1.70
CA SER A 62 21.52 -3.20 -1.87
C SER A 62 21.25 -4.35 -2.84
N ALA A 63 22.31 -4.89 -3.44
CA ALA A 63 22.21 -6.10 -4.27
C ALA A 63 21.63 -7.25 -3.44
N GLY A 64 20.72 -8.03 -4.03
CA GLY A 64 20.01 -9.12 -3.36
C GLY A 64 18.71 -8.71 -2.68
N ASP A 65 18.46 -7.41 -2.47
CA ASP A 65 17.20 -6.92 -1.89
C ASP A 65 16.00 -7.35 -2.74
N TYR A 66 14.89 -7.62 -2.06
CA TYR A 66 13.60 -7.70 -2.71
C TYR A 66 12.94 -6.33 -2.75
N VAL A 67 12.23 -6.07 -3.83
CA VAL A 67 11.57 -4.78 -4.06
C VAL A 67 10.20 -4.99 -4.67
N LEU A 68 9.31 -4.03 -4.43
CA LEU A 68 8.02 -3.88 -5.09
C LEU A 68 8.13 -2.69 -6.05
N LEU A 69 7.94 -2.94 -7.34
CA LEU A 69 7.76 -1.90 -8.35
C LEU A 69 6.24 -1.74 -8.58
N ILE A 70 5.71 -0.54 -8.38
CA ILE A 70 4.27 -0.28 -8.45
C ILE A 70 3.97 1.06 -9.12
N GLN A 71 2.97 1.06 -10.01
CA GLN A 71 2.47 2.28 -10.62
C GLN A 71 1.29 2.84 -9.83
N MET A 72 1.49 4.00 -9.21
CA MET A 72 0.54 4.59 -8.26
C MET A 72 -0.58 5.37 -8.97
N GLN A 73 -0.22 6.10 -10.03
CA GLN A 73 -1.13 6.92 -10.83
C GLN A 73 -0.91 6.68 -12.32
N GLY A 74 -1.74 7.28 -13.17
CA GLY A 74 -1.58 7.23 -14.62
C GLY A 74 -2.88 7.14 -15.40
N VAL A 75 -3.98 7.58 -14.78
CA VAL A 75 -5.27 7.70 -15.45
C VAL A 75 -5.39 9.09 -16.07
N GLY A 76 -5.88 9.13 -17.31
CA GLY A 76 -6.35 10.35 -17.97
C GLY A 76 -7.88 10.38 -18.05
N ILE A 77 -8.47 11.55 -17.87
CA ILE A 77 -9.92 11.77 -17.83
C ILE A 77 -10.40 12.81 -18.83
N ARG A 78 -11.70 12.78 -19.16
CA ARG A 78 -12.34 13.95 -19.80
C ARG A 78 -12.40 15.12 -18.83
N THR A 79 -12.17 16.32 -19.34
CA THR A 79 -12.24 17.57 -18.58
C THR A 79 -13.36 18.51 -19.05
N GLU A 80 -14.25 18.01 -19.92
CA GLU A 80 -15.42 18.73 -20.43
C GLU A 80 -16.51 18.90 -19.34
N GLN A 81 -17.19 20.05 -19.36
CA GLN A 81 -18.30 20.35 -18.44
C GLN A 81 -19.43 19.30 -18.56
N GLY A 82 -19.93 18.81 -17.42
CA GLY A 82 -20.98 17.81 -17.32
C GLY A 82 -20.51 16.36 -17.51
N SER A 83 -19.27 16.14 -17.95
CA SER A 83 -18.66 14.82 -18.13
C SER A 83 -17.30 14.69 -17.43
N TYR A 84 -16.91 15.70 -16.62
CA TYR A 84 -15.60 15.78 -16.01
C TYR A 84 -15.33 14.57 -15.11
N GLY A 85 -14.27 13.82 -15.41
CA GLY A 85 -13.75 12.76 -14.53
C GLY A 85 -14.69 11.58 -14.25
N VAL A 86 -15.77 11.41 -15.02
CA VAL A 86 -16.71 10.30 -14.86
C VAL A 86 -16.15 9.00 -15.42
N VAL A 87 -15.37 9.09 -16.49
CA VAL A 87 -14.83 7.95 -17.24
C VAL A 87 -13.34 8.10 -17.49
N ILE A 88 -12.64 6.98 -17.47
CA ILE A 88 -11.24 6.89 -17.91
C ILE A 88 -11.20 7.04 -19.43
N GLN A 89 -10.30 7.88 -19.93
CA GLN A 89 -10.08 8.09 -21.38
C GLN A 89 -8.76 7.51 -21.86
N SER A 90 -7.73 7.60 -21.05
CA SER A 90 -6.39 7.16 -21.41
C SER A 90 -5.67 6.57 -20.21
N LEU A 91 -4.67 5.73 -20.49
CA LEU A 91 -3.82 5.08 -19.50
C LEU A 91 -2.36 5.32 -19.86
N PHE A 92 -1.59 5.81 -18.89
CA PHE A 92 -0.15 6.00 -18.98
C PHE A 92 0.51 4.83 -18.25
N GLY A 93 0.84 3.75 -18.98
CA GLY A 93 1.25 2.48 -18.37
C GLY A 93 0.05 1.68 -17.88
N THR A 94 0.21 0.92 -16.80
CA THR A 94 -0.86 0.14 -16.17
C THR A 94 -1.08 0.60 -14.71
N PRO A 95 -1.93 1.61 -14.44
CA PRO A 95 -2.17 2.12 -13.09
C PRO A 95 -2.62 1.02 -12.13
N GLY A 96 -2.06 1.02 -10.91
CA GLY A 96 -2.32 0.01 -9.87
C GLY A 96 -1.66 -1.34 -10.12
N ALA A 97 -1.00 -1.54 -11.26
CA ALA A 97 -0.22 -2.74 -11.49
C ALA A 97 1.11 -2.69 -10.75
N TYR A 98 1.56 -3.87 -10.35
CA TYR A 98 2.76 -4.04 -9.54
C TYR A 98 3.42 -5.37 -9.85
N GLU A 99 4.70 -5.46 -9.52
CA GLU A 99 5.45 -6.72 -9.46
C GLU A 99 6.54 -6.67 -8.39
N PHE A 100 6.80 -7.81 -7.76
CA PHE A 100 7.95 -7.99 -6.89
C PHE A 100 9.15 -8.46 -7.72
N LEU A 101 10.32 -7.88 -7.46
CA LEU A 101 11.57 -8.15 -8.15
C LEU A 101 12.69 -8.40 -7.13
N GLN A 102 13.82 -8.93 -7.61
CA GLN A 102 15.06 -9.00 -6.85
C GLN A 102 16.13 -8.13 -7.51
N LEU A 103 16.88 -7.38 -6.70
CA LEU A 103 17.97 -6.53 -7.18
C LEU A 103 19.20 -7.36 -7.52
N LEU A 104 19.72 -7.17 -8.73
CA LEU A 104 21.01 -7.70 -9.16
C LEU A 104 22.16 -6.81 -8.68
N SER A 105 22.02 -5.49 -8.83
CA SER A 105 23.06 -4.53 -8.48
C SER A 105 22.49 -3.13 -8.27
N VAL A 106 23.14 -2.34 -7.41
CA VAL A 106 22.79 -0.93 -7.14
C VAL A 106 24.03 -0.07 -7.36
N ASN A 107 23.91 0.98 -8.19
CA ASN A 107 24.92 2.02 -8.32
C ASN A 107 24.39 3.31 -7.66
N ALA A 108 24.75 3.50 -6.40
CA ALA A 108 24.31 4.66 -5.62
C ALA A 108 24.83 6.00 -6.18
N GLY A 109 25.92 6.02 -6.94
CA GLY A 109 26.48 7.23 -7.54
C GLY A 109 25.66 7.75 -8.72
N THR A 110 25.15 6.84 -9.56
CA THR A 110 24.33 7.20 -10.74
C THR A 110 22.83 7.10 -10.47
N GLY A 111 22.41 6.41 -9.42
CA GLY A 111 21.00 6.08 -9.17
C GLY A 111 20.48 4.89 -9.98
N GLU A 112 21.35 4.17 -10.70
CA GLU A 112 20.96 2.98 -11.47
C GLU A 112 20.73 1.78 -10.53
N ILE A 113 19.57 1.13 -10.67
CA ILE A 113 19.23 -0.11 -10.00
C ILE A 113 18.87 -1.14 -11.06
N ARG A 114 19.56 -2.29 -11.05
CA ARG A 114 19.34 -3.39 -11.99
C ARG A 114 18.66 -4.55 -11.30
N PHE A 115 17.73 -5.19 -11.99
CA PHE A 115 17.01 -6.37 -11.50
C PHE A 115 17.63 -7.66 -12.03
N THR A 116 17.38 -8.78 -11.35
CA THR A 116 17.79 -10.11 -11.82
C THR A 116 17.05 -10.53 -13.10
N ARG A 117 15.90 -9.92 -13.37
CA ARG A 117 15.11 -10.11 -14.60
C ARG A 117 15.20 -8.88 -15.48
N ASN A 118 15.33 -9.11 -16.78
CA ASN A 118 15.40 -8.07 -17.79
C ASN A 118 14.05 -7.74 -18.46
N VAL A 119 12.95 -8.34 -18.03
CA VAL A 119 11.61 -8.15 -18.60
C VAL A 119 10.62 -7.94 -17.46
N TYR A 120 9.78 -6.91 -17.58
CA TYR A 120 8.69 -6.61 -16.65
C TYR A 120 7.43 -7.41 -17.01
N ILE A 121 6.60 -7.70 -16.01
CA ILE A 121 5.27 -8.27 -16.23
C ILE A 121 4.32 -7.18 -16.76
N ASN A 122 4.41 -5.98 -16.19
CA ASN A 122 3.53 -4.86 -16.52
C ASN A 122 4.23 -3.81 -17.38
N SER A 123 3.42 -2.95 -18.01
CA SER A 123 3.91 -1.74 -18.67
C SER A 123 3.88 -0.57 -17.68
N TYR A 124 5.03 0.05 -17.43
CA TYR A 124 5.15 1.23 -16.57
C TYR A 124 5.45 2.46 -17.40
N ASN A 125 4.91 3.61 -16.99
CA ASN A 125 5.15 4.88 -17.66
C ASN A 125 5.50 5.98 -16.66
N ILE A 126 6.70 6.56 -16.82
CA ILE A 126 7.23 7.63 -15.96
C ILE A 126 6.58 9.01 -16.21
N ALA A 127 5.74 9.15 -17.23
CA ALA A 127 4.83 10.30 -17.34
C ALA A 127 3.80 10.32 -16.20
N ALA A 128 3.60 9.17 -15.54
CA ALA A 128 2.86 9.06 -14.30
C ALA A 128 3.78 8.74 -13.11
N ASN A 129 3.20 8.50 -11.94
CA ASN A 129 3.98 8.19 -10.73
C ASN A 129 4.18 6.68 -10.57
N VAL A 130 5.44 6.25 -10.69
CA VAL A 130 5.92 4.89 -10.43
C VAL A 130 6.93 4.96 -9.28
N GLN A 131 6.80 4.07 -8.29
CA GLN A 131 7.74 3.98 -7.18
C GLN A 131 8.33 2.58 -7.04
N LEU A 132 9.57 2.54 -6.57
CA LEU A 132 10.28 1.35 -6.15
C LEU A 132 10.35 1.32 -4.63
N ILE A 133 9.95 0.20 -4.03
CA ILE A 133 9.83 0.06 -2.58
C ILE A 133 10.69 -1.12 -2.14
N ARG A 134 11.61 -0.92 -1.19
CA ARG A 134 12.36 -2.03 -0.58
C ARG A 134 11.41 -2.87 0.27
N VAL A 135 11.41 -4.17 0.05
CA VAL A 135 10.56 -5.14 0.76
C VAL A 135 11.45 -6.01 1.63
N PRO A 136 11.50 -5.79 2.95
CA PRO A 136 12.24 -6.65 3.85
C PRO A 136 11.75 -8.09 3.80
N PHE A 137 12.70 -9.03 3.80
CA PHE A 137 12.43 -10.45 3.98
C PHE A 137 12.89 -10.85 5.38
N TYR A 138 11.94 -11.30 6.19
CA TYR A 138 12.17 -11.79 7.53
C TYR A 138 11.84 -13.29 7.60
N ASN A 139 12.42 -14.03 8.54
CA ASN A 139 12.03 -15.43 8.72
C ASN A 139 10.77 -15.55 9.59
N GLU A 140 10.81 -14.97 10.80
CA GLU A 140 9.77 -15.08 11.83
C GLU A 140 9.57 -13.77 12.59
N PRO A 141 9.24 -12.68 11.88
CA PRO A 141 9.16 -11.37 12.50
C PRO A 141 8.02 -11.29 13.53
N VAL A 142 8.28 -10.58 14.63
CA VAL A 142 7.25 -10.14 15.58
C VAL A 142 7.06 -8.65 15.47
N VAL A 143 5.84 -8.22 15.16
CA VAL A 143 5.47 -6.82 15.19
C VAL A 143 5.24 -6.40 16.63
N THR A 144 6.17 -5.64 17.22
CA THR A 144 6.09 -5.19 18.63
C THR A 144 5.54 -3.77 18.79
N SER A 145 5.51 -3.00 17.70
CA SER A 145 4.84 -1.70 17.62
C SER A 145 4.17 -1.54 16.25
N THR A 146 3.15 -0.69 16.18
CA THR A 146 2.32 -0.55 14.97
C THR A 146 3.18 -0.30 13.73
N LEU A 147 3.02 -1.15 12.71
CA LEU A 147 3.61 -0.91 11.40
C LEU A 147 2.79 0.13 10.67
N SER A 148 3.48 1.05 9.99
CA SER A 148 2.86 2.10 9.17
C SER A 148 3.71 2.38 7.94
N ALA A 149 3.13 3.06 6.96
CA ALA A 149 3.86 3.56 5.80
C ALA A 149 4.33 5.01 6.07
N GLN A 150 5.36 5.43 5.34
CA GLN A 150 5.50 6.86 5.06
C GLN A 150 4.24 7.32 4.32
N PRO A 151 3.52 8.38 4.73
CA PRO A 151 2.35 8.87 4.00
C PRO A 151 2.70 9.18 2.53
N TRP A 152 1.77 8.91 1.62
CA TRP A 152 1.93 9.29 0.21
C TRP A 152 2.23 10.78 0.08
N ASN A 153 3.18 11.10 -0.79
CA ASN A 153 3.53 12.47 -1.15
C ASN A 153 3.64 12.59 -2.66
N ASN A 154 2.70 13.31 -3.28
CA ASN A 154 2.66 13.52 -4.72
C ASN A 154 3.90 14.29 -5.25
N ALA A 155 4.44 15.24 -4.48
CA ALA A 155 5.61 16.00 -4.90
C ALA A 155 6.84 15.11 -5.06
N THR A 156 7.00 14.11 -4.18
CA THR A 156 8.08 13.13 -4.28
C THR A 156 7.68 11.87 -5.05
N GLY A 157 6.39 11.65 -5.33
CA GLY A 157 5.87 10.46 -6.01
C GLY A 157 6.07 9.16 -5.23
N THR A 158 6.10 9.20 -3.90
CA THR A 158 6.47 8.05 -3.04
C THR A 158 5.62 7.95 -1.77
N GLY A 159 5.55 6.75 -1.20
CA GLY A 159 4.91 6.47 0.09
C GLY A 159 3.61 5.68 -0.05
N GLY A 160 2.87 5.56 1.05
CA GLY A 160 1.53 4.99 1.15
C GLY A 160 1.46 3.46 1.13
N VAL A 161 2.58 2.76 1.20
CA VAL A 161 2.61 1.29 1.09
C VAL A 161 3.41 0.66 2.21
N VAL A 162 2.83 -0.31 2.92
CA VAL A 162 3.54 -1.30 3.72
C VAL A 162 3.65 -2.58 2.92
N ALA A 163 4.86 -3.12 2.78
CA ALA A 163 5.10 -4.39 2.10
C ALA A 163 6.08 -5.25 2.90
N ILE A 164 5.70 -6.48 3.24
CA ILE A 164 6.51 -7.39 4.05
C ILE A 164 6.46 -8.81 3.50
N MET A 165 7.62 -9.48 3.55
CA MET A 165 7.75 -10.91 3.27
C MET A 165 8.23 -11.66 4.52
N ALA A 166 7.49 -12.68 4.95
CA ALA A 166 7.78 -13.48 6.14
C ALA A 166 7.88 -14.97 5.81
N GLY A 167 9.10 -15.52 5.81
CA GLY A 167 9.42 -16.87 5.37
C GLY A 167 8.70 -18.01 6.11
N ARG A 168 8.36 -17.85 7.39
CA ARG A 168 7.62 -18.84 8.19
C ARG A 168 6.38 -18.27 8.85
N LYS A 169 6.55 -17.30 9.75
CA LYS A 169 5.43 -16.80 10.55
C LYS A 169 5.56 -15.31 10.79
N LEU A 170 4.55 -14.54 10.39
CA LEU A 170 4.38 -13.17 10.82
C LEU A 170 3.52 -13.16 12.10
N THR A 171 4.09 -12.74 13.23
CA THR A 171 3.34 -12.59 14.48
C THR A 171 3.03 -11.12 14.74
N LEU A 172 1.76 -10.80 14.97
CA LEU A 172 1.31 -9.44 15.24
C LEU A 172 1.11 -9.25 16.75
N ASN A 173 2.06 -8.67 17.48
CA ASN A 173 1.80 -8.19 18.86
C ASN A 173 1.30 -6.73 18.87
N ALA A 174 1.40 -6.05 17.74
CA ALA A 174 0.72 -4.81 17.42
C ALA A 174 0.17 -4.86 15.99
N GLY A 175 -0.83 -4.02 15.71
CA GLY A 175 -1.49 -3.96 14.40
C GLY A 175 -0.62 -3.33 13.30
N ILE A 176 -1.19 -3.30 12.10
CA ILE A 176 -0.66 -2.55 10.97
C ILE A 176 -1.69 -1.47 10.65
N ASP A 177 -1.29 -0.21 10.62
CA ASP A 177 -2.20 0.91 10.40
C ASP A 177 -1.63 1.86 9.34
N VAL A 178 -2.27 1.85 8.17
CA VAL A 178 -2.00 2.78 7.07
C VAL A 178 -3.20 3.70 6.81
N THR A 179 -4.04 3.95 7.83
CA THR A 179 -5.17 4.87 7.75
C THR A 179 -4.71 6.27 7.35
N GLY A 180 -5.32 6.84 6.31
CA GLY A 180 -4.97 8.19 5.83
C GLY A 180 -3.60 8.37 5.16
N GLN A 181 -2.87 7.28 4.92
CA GLN A 181 -1.53 7.32 4.31
C GLN A 181 -1.55 7.17 2.78
N GLY A 182 -2.74 7.13 2.18
CA GLY A 182 -3.00 7.13 0.74
C GLY A 182 -3.07 8.52 0.12
N PHE A 183 -3.80 8.67 -0.99
CA PHE A 183 -3.85 9.94 -1.72
C PHE A 183 -4.37 11.08 -0.84
N ALA A 184 -3.78 12.25 -0.99
CA ALA A 184 -4.02 13.38 -0.10
C ALA A 184 -5.42 13.97 -0.31
N GLY A 185 -6.13 14.22 0.79
CA GLY A 185 -7.30 15.08 0.77
C GLY A 185 -6.93 16.54 0.52
N ALA A 186 -7.86 17.31 -0.02
CA ALA A 186 -7.64 18.73 -0.30
C ALA A 186 -7.68 19.59 0.98
N SER A 187 -6.98 20.72 0.98
CA SER A 187 -7.09 21.72 2.05
C SER A 187 -8.29 22.64 1.83
N GLY A 188 -8.91 23.10 2.93
CA GLY A 188 -9.88 24.21 2.87
C GLY A 188 -9.20 25.50 2.42
N VAL A 189 -9.94 26.34 1.69
CA VAL A 189 -9.39 27.59 1.12
C VAL A 189 -10.34 28.79 1.32
N PRO A 190 -9.84 30.02 1.39
CA PRO A 190 -10.70 31.21 1.34
C PRO A 190 -11.56 31.22 0.07
N GLY A 191 -12.82 31.63 0.20
CA GLY A 191 -13.71 31.83 -0.94
C GLY A 191 -14.38 33.21 -0.94
N THR A 192 -14.88 33.63 -2.10
CA THR A 192 -15.65 34.88 -2.25
C THR A 192 -16.95 34.88 -1.46
N GLY A 193 -17.51 33.70 -1.18
CA GLY A 193 -18.81 33.56 -0.53
C GLY A 193 -19.98 33.89 -1.45
N GLU A 194 -19.75 33.96 -2.75
CA GLU A 194 -20.82 34.15 -3.74
C GLU A 194 -21.52 32.83 -4.03
N CYS A 195 -22.85 32.85 -4.14
CA CYS A 195 -23.60 31.67 -4.57
C CYS A 195 -23.30 31.37 -6.03
N VAL A 196 -23.36 30.10 -6.46
CA VAL A 196 -23.14 29.77 -7.88
C VAL A 196 -24.10 30.54 -8.80
N SER A 197 -25.35 30.74 -8.36
CA SER A 197 -26.37 31.46 -9.12
C SER A 197 -26.07 32.95 -9.36
N THR A 198 -25.13 33.57 -8.64
CA THR A 198 -24.83 35.00 -8.82
C THR A 198 -24.09 35.28 -10.13
N PHE A 199 -23.38 34.29 -10.68
CA PHE A 199 -22.63 34.47 -11.91
C PHE A 199 -22.64 33.22 -12.80
N ILE A 200 -23.78 32.99 -13.44
CA ILE A 200 -23.94 31.93 -14.45
C ILE A 200 -23.96 32.57 -15.84
N VAL A 201 -22.91 32.32 -16.60
CA VAL A 201 -22.83 32.72 -18.00
C VAL A 201 -22.67 31.45 -18.84
N PRO A 202 -23.69 31.06 -19.63
CA PRO A 202 -23.62 29.84 -20.43
C PRO A 202 -22.38 29.82 -21.32
N ASN A 203 -21.64 28.72 -21.29
CA ASN A 203 -20.43 28.49 -22.08
C ASN A 203 -19.26 29.46 -21.82
N ASP A 204 -19.29 30.25 -20.73
CA ASP A 204 -18.20 31.18 -20.39
C ASP A 204 -17.26 30.62 -19.31
N ALA A 205 -15.95 30.68 -19.55
CA ALA A 205 -14.94 30.16 -18.62
C ALA A 205 -14.96 30.84 -17.24
N SER A 206 -15.62 32.01 -17.14
CA SER A 206 -15.80 32.75 -15.89
C SER A 206 -17.04 32.38 -15.08
N SER A 207 -17.91 31.52 -15.62
CA SER A 207 -19.12 31.04 -14.92
C SER A 207 -18.77 30.34 -13.60
N TYR A 208 -19.60 30.54 -12.58
CA TYR A 208 -19.46 29.88 -11.27
C TYR A 208 -20.02 28.45 -11.25
N ASP A 209 -20.63 28.01 -12.35
CA ASP A 209 -21.13 26.65 -12.52
C ASP A 209 -20.18 25.80 -13.37
N ARG A 210 -18.98 25.50 -12.86
CA ARG A 210 -18.01 24.66 -13.56
C ARG A 210 -17.53 23.49 -12.74
N ASP A 211 -17.33 22.38 -13.45
CA ASP A 211 -16.70 21.18 -12.92
C ASP A 211 -15.24 21.43 -12.58
N SER A 212 -14.59 22.40 -13.23
CA SER A 212 -13.17 22.61 -13.07
C SER A 212 -12.76 24.08 -13.18
N TYR A 213 -11.83 24.46 -12.32
CA TYR A 213 -11.15 25.75 -12.34
C TYR A 213 -9.65 25.59 -12.14
N ASN A 214 -8.90 26.57 -12.66
CA ASN A 214 -7.50 26.75 -12.33
C ASN A 214 -7.35 27.10 -10.83
N LEU A 215 -6.22 26.73 -10.23
CA LEU A 215 -5.88 27.03 -8.84
C LEU A 215 -6.10 28.50 -8.43
N SER A 216 -5.92 29.47 -9.35
CA SER A 216 -6.06 30.90 -9.08
C SER A 216 -7.49 31.37 -8.78
N TRP A 217 -8.51 30.57 -9.10
CA TRP A 217 -9.91 30.89 -8.85
C TRP A 217 -10.24 30.81 -7.36
N ASN A 218 -11.14 31.68 -6.89
CA ASN A 218 -11.49 31.82 -5.47
C ASN A 218 -12.99 31.59 -5.19
N ASN A 219 -13.75 31.08 -6.16
CA ASN A 219 -15.16 30.73 -6.02
C ASN A 219 -15.37 29.24 -5.68
N ALA A 220 -14.32 28.42 -5.72
CA ALA A 220 -14.41 26.97 -5.50
C ALA A 220 -13.28 26.43 -4.62
N GLY A 221 -13.57 25.32 -3.94
CA GLY A 221 -12.68 24.53 -3.12
C GLY A 221 -11.77 23.64 -3.96
N LEU A 222 -10.74 23.12 -3.31
CA LEU A 222 -9.74 22.23 -3.92
C LEU A 222 -10.30 20.80 -4.08
N LYS A 223 -9.91 20.14 -5.16
CA LYS A 223 -10.18 18.72 -5.41
C LYS A 223 -9.20 17.85 -4.64
N GLY A 224 -9.65 16.68 -4.20
CA GLY A 224 -8.80 15.63 -3.64
C GLY A 224 -7.93 14.97 -4.71
N GLU A 225 -6.83 14.37 -4.26
CA GLU A 225 -5.94 13.60 -5.13
C GLU A 225 -6.54 12.22 -5.43
N GLY A 226 -6.29 11.72 -6.65
CA GLY A 226 -6.72 10.39 -7.07
C GLY A 226 -5.77 9.77 -8.08
N VAL A 227 -6.20 8.66 -8.68
CA VAL A 227 -5.41 7.93 -9.69
C VAL A 227 -5.29 8.71 -11.02
N ALA A 228 -6.23 9.64 -11.25
CA ALA A 228 -6.24 10.50 -12.41
C ALA A 228 -5.41 11.76 -12.17
N ILE A 229 -4.42 11.95 -13.03
CA ILE A 229 -3.52 13.10 -13.00
C ILE A 229 -3.38 13.77 -14.37
N HIS A 230 -3.94 13.17 -15.43
CA HIS A 230 -3.92 13.74 -16.77
C HIS A 230 -5.33 14.05 -17.28
N ASP A 231 -5.43 15.00 -18.21
CA ASP A 231 -6.59 15.16 -19.08
C ASP A 231 -6.54 14.17 -20.28
N ASP A 232 -7.50 14.32 -21.19
CA ASP A 232 -7.64 13.51 -22.40
C ASP A 232 -6.53 13.75 -23.42
N ASN A 233 -5.87 14.90 -23.37
CA ASN A 233 -4.72 15.27 -24.19
C ASN A 233 -3.37 14.87 -23.56
N GLY A 234 -3.38 14.29 -22.36
CA GLY A 234 -2.19 13.88 -21.63
C GLY A 234 -1.46 15.00 -20.91
N VAL A 235 -2.12 16.12 -20.65
CA VAL A 235 -1.60 17.24 -19.85
C VAL A 235 -1.96 17.03 -18.39
N LEU A 236 -1.07 17.40 -17.46
CA LEU A 236 -1.35 17.29 -16.03
C LEU A 236 -2.56 18.14 -15.60
N LEU A 237 -3.44 17.55 -14.79
CA LEU A 237 -4.62 18.23 -14.26
C LEU A 237 -4.25 19.42 -13.39
N TYR A 238 -3.23 19.30 -12.53
CA TYR A 238 -2.78 20.40 -11.68
C TYR A 238 -1.74 21.29 -12.41
N PRO A 239 -1.84 22.64 -12.33
CA PRO A 239 -2.80 23.44 -11.56
C PRO A 239 -4.07 23.85 -12.33
N GLY A 240 -4.22 23.45 -13.60
CA GLY A 240 -5.32 23.88 -14.49
C GLY A 240 -6.71 23.46 -14.04
N HIS A 241 -6.79 22.37 -13.28
CA HIS A 241 -8.01 21.71 -12.83
C HIS A 241 -8.00 21.46 -11.31
N ALA A 242 -7.34 22.33 -10.55
CA ALA A 242 -7.15 22.15 -9.10
C ALA A 242 -8.44 22.31 -8.27
N LYS A 243 -9.46 23.01 -8.81
CA LYS A 243 -10.66 23.43 -8.07
C LYS A 243 -11.96 23.10 -8.81
N GLY A 244 -13.10 23.18 -8.12
CA GLY A 244 -14.46 22.98 -8.68
C GLY A 244 -15.09 21.63 -8.34
N GLN A 245 -16.36 21.46 -8.71
CA GLN A 245 -17.19 20.30 -8.30
C GLN A 245 -16.81 18.96 -8.94
N GLY A 246 -16.14 18.98 -10.11
CA GLY A 246 -15.74 17.77 -10.83
C GLY A 246 -14.80 16.87 -10.02
N ARG A 247 -14.92 15.55 -10.17
CA ARG A 247 -14.07 14.55 -9.51
C ARG A 247 -12.82 14.24 -10.33
N ASN A 248 -11.65 14.06 -9.71
CA ASN A 248 -10.43 13.60 -10.39
C ASN A 248 -10.41 12.07 -10.48
N PHE A 249 -11.41 11.53 -11.18
CA PHE A 249 -11.81 10.12 -11.14
C PHE A 249 -11.98 9.64 -9.69
N THR A 250 -10.94 9.12 -9.03
CA THR A 250 -11.03 8.69 -7.62
C THR A 250 -10.86 9.79 -6.57
N GLY A 251 -10.32 10.94 -6.96
CA GLY A 251 -10.22 12.11 -6.10
C GLY A 251 -11.56 12.85 -6.04
N GLY A 252 -12.05 13.15 -4.83
CA GLY A 252 -13.30 13.88 -4.63
C GLY A 252 -13.25 15.31 -5.17
N GLY A 253 -14.35 15.81 -5.72
CA GLY A 253 -14.47 17.19 -6.19
C GLY A 253 -14.51 18.20 -5.03
N GLY A 254 -14.04 19.41 -5.28
CA GLY A 254 -14.12 20.50 -4.30
C GLY A 254 -15.52 21.11 -4.26
N GLY A 255 -15.90 21.70 -3.13
CA GLY A 255 -17.15 22.48 -3.03
C GLY A 255 -17.13 23.69 -3.97
N ASN A 256 -18.28 24.06 -4.52
CA ASN A 256 -18.43 25.21 -5.41
C ASN A 256 -19.36 26.30 -4.83
N GLY A 257 -19.12 27.55 -5.22
CA GLY A 257 -19.89 28.72 -4.76
C GLY A 257 -19.82 28.96 -3.25
N ARG A 258 -20.96 29.26 -2.63
CA ARG A 258 -21.04 29.68 -1.22
C ARG A 258 -21.01 28.47 -0.30
N TYR A 259 -19.77 28.01 -0.07
CA TYR A 259 -19.40 27.12 1.02
C TYR A 259 -20.10 25.75 0.97
N SER A 260 -20.39 25.23 -0.23
CA SER A 260 -20.89 23.86 -0.38
C SER A 260 -19.83 22.83 0.00
N GLY A 261 -20.24 21.59 0.29
CA GLY A 261 -19.37 20.56 0.82
C GLY A 261 -18.42 19.97 -0.23
N GLY A 262 -17.29 19.41 0.22
CA GLY A 262 -16.41 18.63 -0.64
C GLY A 262 -16.92 17.20 -0.86
N GLY A 263 -16.68 16.65 -2.05
CA GLY A 263 -17.01 15.26 -2.37
C GLY A 263 -16.05 14.28 -1.71
N GLY A 264 -16.55 13.09 -1.34
CA GLY A 264 -15.76 12.02 -0.77
C GLY A 264 -14.78 11.40 -1.78
N GLY A 265 -13.64 10.90 -1.30
CA GLY A 265 -12.72 10.12 -2.12
C GLY A 265 -13.28 8.74 -2.45
N SER A 266 -12.70 8.04 -3.43
CA SER A 266 -13.13 6.68 -3.79
C SER A 266 -11.96 5.70 -3.97
N ASN A 267 -12.29 4.42 -3.96
CA ASN A 267 -11.41 3.32 -4.33
C ASN A 267 -12.23 2.24 -5.02
N ARG A 268 -12.43 1.05 -4.42
CA ARG A 268 -13.32 0.02 -4.95
C ARG A 268 -14.75 0.51 -5.00
N GLY A 269 -15.20 1.12 -3.91
CA GLY A 269 -16.49 1.81 -3.83
C GLY A 269 -16.37 3.28 -4.19
N LYS A 270 -17.50 3.84 -4.60
CA LYS A 270 -17.72 5.24 -4.98
C LYS A 270 -17.76 6.15 -3.74
N GLY A 271 -17.25 7.36 -3.86
CA GLY A 271 -17.42 8.41 -2.86
C GLY A 271 -18.80 9.08 -2.98
N ALA A 272 -19.32 9.61 -1.88
CA ALA A 272 -20.55 10.39 -1.89
C ALA A 272 -20.31 11.84 -2.31
N ASP A 273 -21.35 12.48 -2.85
CA ASP A 273 -21.33 13.89 -3.17
C ASP A 273 -21.40 14.76 -1.89
N GLY A 274 -20.81 15.95 -1.96
CA GLY A 274 -20.90 16.96 -0.92
C GLY A 274 -22.26 17.66 -0.91
N GLY A 275 -22.68 18.09 0.27
CA GLY A 275 -23.92 18.83 0.48
C GLY A 275 -23.92 20.19 -0.20
N ILE A 276 -25.14 20.68 -0.41
CA ILE A 276 -25.43 21.92 -1.15
C ILE A 276 -24.78 23.17 -0.54
N GLU A 277 -24.73 24.25 -1.32
CA GLU A 277 -24.40 25.59 -0.83
C GLU A 277 -25.29 26.04 0.33
N ASN A 278 -24.88 27.10 1.04
CA ASN A 278 -25.69 27.67 2.12
C ASN A 278 -27.09 28.08 1.63
N ALA A 279 -28.09 27.24 1.94
CA ALA A 279 -29.45 27.35 1.41
C ALA A 279 -30.17 28.62 1.89
N MET A 280 -29.83 29.13 3.07
CA MET A 280 -30.41 30.36 3.60
C MET A 280 -29.99 31.60 2.80
N GLN A 281 -28.77 31.60 2.26
CA GLN A 281 -28.20 32.76 1.56
C GLN A 281 -28.28 32.62 0.04
N CYS A 282 -28.40 31.40 -0.49
CA CYS A 282 -28.47 31.10 -1.92
C CYS A 282 -29.89 30.72 -2.39
N SER A 283 -30.91 31.15 -1.64
CA SER A 283 -32.34 30.76 -1.64
C SER A 283 -33.10 30.68 -2.98
N ILE A 284 -32.47 31.03 -4.10
CA ILE A 284 -33.08 31.02 -5.44
C ILE A 284 -32.77 29.71 -6.18
N ASP A 285 -31.64 29.04 -5.89
CA ASP A 285 -31.24 27.74 -6.48
C ASP A 285 -29.90 27.27 -5.84
N PRO A 286 -29.90 26.72 -4.60
CA PRO A 286 -28.65 26.26 -3.99
C PRO A 286 -28.12 25.04 -4.74
N ARG A 287 -26.88 25.10 -5.20
CA ARG A 287 -26.29 24.01 -5.99
C ARG A 287 -25.62 22.95 -5.14
N ASP A 288 -25.54 21.75 -5.71
CA ASP A 288 -24.82 20.62 -5.13
C ASP A 288 -23.35 20.96 -4.88
N GLY A 289 -22.77 20.26 -3.90
CA GLY A 289 -21.36 20.39 -3.58
C GLY A 289 -20.45 19.65 -4.56
N GLY A 290 -19.24 19.39 -4.09
CA GLY A 290 -18.26 18.62 -4.83
C GLY A 290 -18.73 17.20 -5.07
N TYR A 291 -18.55 16.71 -6.29
CA TYR A 291 -18.92 15.35 -6.62
C TYR A 291 -17.99 14.32 -6.00
N GLY A 292 -18.54 13.22 -5.49
CA GLY A 292 -17.78 12.09 -4.97
C GLY A 292 -16.98 11.37 -6.04
N GLY A 293 -15.85 10.77 -5.66
CA GLY A 293 -14.99 10.02 -6.58
C GLY A 293 -15.69 8.78 -7.17
N MET A 294 -15.31 8.40 -8.39
CA MET A 294 -15.82 7.20 -9.09
C MET A 294 -15.21 5.91 -8.54
N ASN A 295 -16.02 4.86 -8.43
CA ASN A 295 -15.55 3.52 -8.11
C ASN A 295 -14.61 2.96 -9.19
N ILE A 296 -13.58 2.24 -8.74
CA ILE A 296 -12.66 1.47 -9.58
C ILE A 296 -13.30 0.14 -10.01
N PHE A 297 -14.16 -0.44 -9.16
CA PHE A 297 -14.89 -1.67 -9.48
C PHE A 297 -15.72 -1.48 -10.75
N GLY A 298 -15.59 -2.40 -11.73
CA GLY A 298 -16.26 -2.29 -13.03
C GLY A 298 -15.60 -1.36 -14.04
N SER A 299 -14.45 -0.74 -13.71
CA SER A 299 -13.66 0.07 -14.65
C SER A 299 -12.56 -0.76 -15.34
N ILE A 300 -11.92 -0.17 -16.36
CA ILE A 300 -10.81 -0.81 -17.08
C ILE A 300 -9.54 -1.01 -16.23
N ILE A 301 -9.45 -0.40 -15.04
CA ILE A 301 -8.33 -0.57 -14.10
C ILE A 301 -8.69 -1.41 -12.88
N GLN A 302 -9.82 -2.13 -12.92
CA GLN A 302 -10.32 -2.90 -11.78
C GLN A 302 -9.39 -4.01 -11.26
N ASP A 303 -8.37 -4.41 -12.02
CA ASP A 303 -7.41 -5.42 -11.56
C ASP A 303 -6.23 -4.83 -10.78
N GLY A 304 -6.08 -3.50 -10.78
CA GLY A 304 -5.02 -2.81 -10.04
C GLY A 304 -5.27 -2.75 -8.53
N ILE A 305 -4.20 -2.50 -7.77
CA ILE A 305 -4.21 -2.25 -6.32
C ILE A 305 -3.86 -0.79 -6.10
N PHE A 306 -4.69 -0.05 -5.36
CA PHE A 306 -4.60 1.40 -5.25
C PHE A 306 -4.65 1.89 -3.81
N LEU A 307 -4.02 3.04 -3.59
CA LEU A 307 -4.30 3.88 -2.43
C LEU A 307 -5.76 4.36 -2.51
N GLY A 308 -6.36 4.63 -1.36
CA GLY A 308 -7.64 5.32 -1.30
C GLY A 308 -7.51 6.73 -1.87
N GLY A 309 -8.50 7.16 -2.65
CA GLY A 309 -8.62 8.54 -3.12
C GLY A 309 -8.78 9.52 -1.96
N GLY A 310 -8.14 10.67 -2.10
CA GLY A 310 -8.36 11.81 -1.21
C GLY A 310 -9.67 12.52 -1.53
N ALA A 311 -10.27 13.12 -0.52
CA ALA A 311 -11.52 13.85 -0.67
C ALA A 311 -11.29 15.33 -1.04
N GLY A 312 -12.31 15.95 -1.63
CA GLY A 312 -12.32 17.38 -1.87
C GLY A 312 -12.60 18.19 -0.60
N ALA A 313 -12.25 19.47 -0.65
CA ALA A 313 -12.50 20.42 0.42
C ALA A 313 -13.43 21.55 -0.02
N SER A 314 -13.82 22.39 0.92
CA SER A 314 -14.71 23.53 0.70
C SER A 314 -13.98 24.88 0.75
N THR A 315 -14.75 25.94 0.53
CA THR A 315 -14.38 27.33 0.73
C THR A 315 -14.83 27.85 2.10
N GLN A 316 -14.25 28.98 2.55
CA GLN A 316 -14.61 29.63 3.83
C GLN A 316 -14.68 31.15 3.74
N ALA A 317 -15.49 31.76 4.61
CA ALA A 317 -15.48 33.20 4.87
C ALA A 317 -14.25 33.63 5.68
N THR A 318 -14.00 34.95 5.71
CA THR A 318 -12.96 35.52 6.59
C THR A 318 -13.32 35.31 8.05
N GLY A 319 -12.40 34.72 8.82
CA GLY A 319 -12.63 34.38 10.24
C GLY A 319 -13.30 33.02 10.48
N SER A 320 -13.70 32.31 9.42
CA SER A 320 -14.24 30.95 9.47
C SER A 320 -13.16 29.91 9.15
N THR A 321 -13.48 28.61 9.24
CA THR A 321 -12.56 27.53 8.85
C THR A 321 -13.30 26.43 8.10
N ALA A 322 -12.96 26.24 6.82
CA ALA A 322 -13.36 25.07 6.05
C ALA A 322 -12.48 23.90 6.47
N SER A 323 -13.09 22.74 6.71
CA SER A 323 -12.30 21.55 7.00
C SER A 323 -11.65 21.01 5.72
N ALA A 324 -10.48 20.41 5.90
CA ALA A 324 -9.82 19.66 4.84
C ALA A 324 -10.62 18.40 4.50
N GLY A 325 -10.53 17.98 3.23
CA GLY A 325 -10.94 16.63 2.84
C GLY A 325 -10.04 15.59 3.51
N GLY A 326 -10.62 14.45 3.87
CA GLY A 326 -9.88 13.32 4.40
C GLY A 326 -8.93 12.70 3.37
N SER A 327 -7.73 12.34 3.79
CA SER A 327 -6.81 11.52 3.00
C SER A 327 -7.29 10.08 2.92
N GLY A 328 -7.04 9.41 1.80
CA GLY A 328 -7.40 8.00 1.63
C GLY A 328 -6.46 7.06 2.38
N GLY A 329 -6.85 5.80 2.51
CA GLY A 329 -6.04 4.75 3.15
C GLY A 329 -4.87 4.27 2.28
N GLY A 330 -3.81 3.77 2.91
CA GLY A 330 -2.64 3.21 2.24
C GLY A 330 -2.87 1.81 1.66
N ILE A 331 -1.78 1.17 1.21
CA ILE A 331 -1.76 -0.21 0.74
C ILE A 331 -0.96 -1.08 1.73
N VAL A 332 -1.45 -2.29 2.01
CA VAL A 332 -0.72 -3.33 2.74
C VAL A 332 -0.54 -4.56 1.85
N PHE A 333 0.71 -4.96 1.60
CA PHE A 333 1.08 -6.24 1.01
C PHE A 333 1.73 -7.14 2.06
N ILE A 334 1.16 -8.31 2.29
CA ILE A 334 1.78 -9.34 3.13
C ILE A 334 1.92 -10.61 2.28
N ILE A 335 3.16 -11.12 2.21
CA ILE A 335 3.44 -12.47 1.71
C ILE A 335 4.08 -13.24 2.86
N ALA A 336 3.37 -14.23 3.40
CA ALA A 336 3.84 -15.03 4.50
C ALA A 336 3.51 -16.51 4.28
N ASP A 337 4.21 -17.42 4.94
CA ASP A 337 3.76 -18.81 5.03
C ASP A 337 2.55 -18.89 5.97
N SER A 338 2.67 -18.37 7.19
CA SER A 338 1.58 -18.26 8.16
C SER A 338 1.49 -16.88 8.83
N ILE A 339 0.29 -16.51 9.27
CA ILE A 339 0.04 -15.27 10.03
C ILE A 339 -0.57 -15.62 11.38
N ASP A 340 0.05 -15.12 12.44
CA ASP A 340 -0.43 -15.19 13.81
C ASP A 340 -0.98 -13.82 14.19
N GLY A 341 -2.28 -13.63 13.95
CA GLY A 341 -2.96 -12.34 14.05
C GLY A 341 -3.06 -11.79 15.48
N ASN A 342 -3.09 -12.66 16.49
CA ASN A 342 -3.13 -12.37 17.92
C ASN A 342 -4.18 -11.30 18.29
N ASN A 343 -5.38 -11.40 17.69
CA ASN A 343 -6.49 -10.45 17.83
C ASN A 343 -6.15 -9.00 17.42
N GLN A 344 -5.08 -8.80 16.65
CA GLN A 344 -4.71 -7.50 16.12
C GLN A 344 -5.55 -7.12 14.91
N ILE A 345 -5.32 -5.90 14.44
CA ILE A 345 -6.06 -5.30 13.34
C ILE A 345 -5.07 -4.81 12.28
N ILE A 346 -5.40 -5.05 11.00
CA ILE A 346 -4.76 -4.39 9.86
C ILE A 346 -5.77 -3.38 9.30
N ARG A 347 -5.41 -2.09 9.31
CA ARG A 347 -6.23 -0.99 8.83
C ARG A 347 -5.62 -0.30 7.63
N ALA A 348 -6.45 -0.06 6.63
CA ALA A 348 -6.21 0.81 5.50
C ALA A 348 -7.42 1.74 5.32
N ASP A 349 -7.92 2.32 6.40
CA ASP A 349 -9.13 3.14 6.36
C ASP A 349 -8.86 4.53 5.76
N GLY A 350 -9.90 5.13 5.20
CA GLY A 350 -9.89 6.54 4.85
C GLY A 350 -10.12 7.42 6.06
N VAL A 351 -9.58 8.64 6.03
CA VAL A 351 -9.73 9.60 7.15
C VAL A 351 -11.12 10.22 7.11
N THR A 352 -11.79 10.20 8.26
CA THR A 352 -12.99 11.02 8.50
C THR A 352 -12.60 12.49 8.52
N ALA A 353 -13.26 13.30 7.70
CA ALA A 353 -13.06 14.73 7.69
C ALA A 353 -13.55 15.38 8.99
N LEU A 354 -12.86 16.45 9.39
CA LEU A 354 -13.27 17.28 10.51
C LEU A 354 -14.51 18.11 10.15
N ASN A 355 -15.24 18.60 11.15
CA ASN A 355 -16.33 19.54 10.93
C ASN A 355 -15.78 20.93 10.56
N SER A 356 -16.55 21.69 9.79
CA SER A 356 -16.23 23.10 9.55
C SER A 356 -16.60 23.97 10.75
N VAL A 357 -16.09 25.21 10.75
CA VAL A 357 -16.34 26.19 11.82
C VAL A 357 -16.90 27.47 11.22
N SER A 358 -18.02 27.95 11.78
CA SER A 358 -18.71 29.17 11.38
C SER A 358 -19.18 29.13 9.91
N ASP A 359 -19.05 30.23 9.17
CA ASP A 359 -19.50 30.37 7.78
C ASP A 359 -18.49 29.73 6.81
N ALA A 360 -18.52 28.39 6.76
CA ALA A 360 -17.65 27.56 5.93
C ALA A 360 -18.25 26.17 5.66
N GLY A 361 -17.92 25.57 4.53
CA GLY A 361 -18.33 24.21 4.21
C GLY A 361 -17.32 23.18 4.73
N ALA A 362 -17.75 21.93 4.79
CA ALA A 362 -16.93 20.82 5.26
C ALA A 362 -16.31 20.02 4.11
N GLY A 363 -15.13 19.44 4.34
CA GLY A 363 -14.48 18.51 3.43
C GLY A 363 -15.11 17.11 3.48
N GLY A 364 -14.96 16.37 2.38
CA GLY A 364 -15.43 14.98 2.29
C GLY A 364 -14.51 14.00 3.02
N GLY A 365 -14.97 12.77 3.24
CA GLY A 365 -14.19 11.69 3.83
C GLY A 365 -13.28 10.99 2.81
N GLY A 366 -12.07 10.62 3.22
CA GLY A 366 -11.14 9.88 2.36
C GLY A 366 -11.62 8.45 2.12
N ALA A 367 -11.23 7.83 1.01
CA ALA A 367 -11.59 6.43 0.73
C ALA A 367 -10.71 5.41 1.46
N GLY A 368 -11.24 4.20 1.64
CA GLY A 368 -10.45 3.05 2.04
C GLY A 368 -9.35 2.72 1.02
N GLY A 369 -8.23 2.22 1.52
CA GLY A 369 -7.08 1.76 0.74
C GLY A 369 -7.20 0.30 0.31
N SER A 370 -6.08 -0.42 0.25
CA SER A 370 -6.07 -1.83 -0.15
C SER A 370 -5.27 -2.70 0.82
N ILE A 371 -5.81 -3.85 1.21
CA ILE A 371 -5.11 -4.87 1.99
C ILE A 371 -5.05 -6.15 1.16
N VAL A 372 -3.85 -6.67 0.93
CA VAL A 372 -3.65 -7.83 0.07
C VAL A 372 -2.73 -8.84 0.75
N LEU A 373 -3.25 -10.06 0.96
CA LEU A 373 -2.65 -11.08 1.80
C LEU A 373 -2.42 -12.36 0.99
N SER A 374 -1.17 -12.80 0.94
CA SER A 374 -0.77 -14.14 0.49
C SER A 374 -0.26 -14.94 1.67
N PHE A 375 -0.96 -16.02 2.01
CA PHE A 375 -0.68 -16.89 3.15
C PHE A 375 -1.14 -18.33 2.88
N GLN A 376 -0.61 -19.28 3.65
CA GLN A 376 -1.07 -20.67 3.69
C GLN A 376 -2.06 -20.92 4.84
N GLY A 377 -1.93 -20.17 5.96
CA GLY A 377 -2.88 -20.27 7.06
C GLY A 377 -2.75 -19.17 8.11
N PHE A 378 -3.73 -19.17 9.03
CA PHE A 378 -3.76 -18.33 10.22
C PHE A 378 -3.64 -19.17 11.49
N ASN A 379 -2.89 -18.68 12.48
CA ASN A 379 -2.71 -19.35 13.76
C ASN A 379 -3.63 -18.80 14.87
N SER A 380 -4.20 -17.61 14.67
CA SER A 380 -5.05 -16.90 15.62
C SER A 380 -5.89 -15.86 14.89
N GLU A 381 -6.82 -15.22 15.61
CA GLU A 381 -7.77 -14.30 15.00
C GLU A 381 -7.12 -13.02 14.48
N LEU A 382 -7.70 -12.46 13.41
CA LEU A 382 -7.29 -11.21 12.79
C LEU A 382 -8.52 -10.41 12.34
N THR A 383 -8.49 -9.10 12.51
CA THR A 383 -9.50 -8.21 11.91
C THR A 383 -8.85 -7.32 10.84
N LEU A 384 -9.58 -7.07 9.76
CA LEU A 384 -9.14 -6.27 8.61
C LEU A 384 -10.17 -5.16 8.33
N SER A 385 -9.68 -3.96 8.04
CA SER A 385 -10.53 -2.82 7.71
C SER A 385 -9.94 -2.00 6.57
N ALA A 386 -10.73 -1.75 5.53
CA ALA A 386 -10.44 -0.78 4.48
C ALA A 386 -11.71 0.02 4.18
N ASN A 387 -12.26 0.65 5.21
CA ASN A 387 -13.47 1.46 5.15
C ASN A 387 -13.18 2.87 4.65
N GLY A 388 -14.17 3.51 4.03
CA GLY A 388 -14.15 4.95 3.77
C GLY A 388 -14.41 5.75 5.04
N GLY A 389 -13.81 6.93 5.13
CA GLY A 389 -14.03 7.89 6.21
C GLY A 389 -15.33 8.68 6.02
N ASN A 390 -15.87 9.21 7.11
CA ASN A 390 -17.06 10.07 7.06
C ASN A 390 -16.71 11.47 6.55
N GLY A 391 -17.65 12.11 5.86
CA GLY A 391 -17.57 13.54 5.55
C GLY A 391 -17.79 14.39 6.81
N GLY A 392 -17.24 15.60 6.80
CA GLY A 392 -17.42 16.54 7.90
C GLY A 392 -18.81 17.16 7.88
N THR A 393 -19.31 17.60 9.03
CA THR A 393 -20.55 18.37 9.11
C THR A 393 -20.27 19.88 9.13
N SER A 394 -21.24 20.69 8.71
CA SER A 394 -21.17 22.16 8.82
C SER A 394 -22.26 22.69 9.76
N PRO A 395 -21.97 22.88 11.06
CA PRO A 395 -22.93 23.43 12.02
C PRO A 395 -23.42 24.85 11.67
N GLY A 396 -22.68 25.58 10.82
CA GLY A 396 -23.03 26.92 10.35
C GLY A 396 -24.12 26.96 9.28
N GLY A 397 -24.62 25.80 8.82
CA GLY A 397 -25.67 25.71 7.80
C GLY A 397 -25.18 25.78 6.35
N SER A 398 -23.87 25.62 6.14
CA SER A 398 -23.26 25.46 4.83
C SER A 398 -23.16 23.96 4.46
N GLY A 399 -22.52 23.61 3.34
CA GLY A 399 -22.53 22.22 2.86
C GLY A 399 -21.68 21.27 3.69
N GLU A 400 -22.24 20.09 3.97
CA GLU A 400 -21.55 18.96 4.61
C GLU A 400 -20.71 18.16 3.60
N GLY A 401 -19.64 17.51 4.05
CA GLY A 401 -18.82 16.69 3.17
C GLY A 401 -19.46 15.35 2.83
N GLY A 402 -19.21 14.82 1.64
CA GLY A 402 -19.60 13.46 1.27
C GLY A 402 -18.71 12.40 1.93
N GLY A 403 -19.25 11.23 2.29
CA GLY A 403 -18.48 10.10 2.81
C GLY A 403 -17.59 9.43 1.75
N GLY A 404 -16.46 8.87 2.16
CA GLY A 404 -15.53 8.17 1.28
C GLY A 404 -16.01 6.77 0.90
N GLY A 405 -15.59 6.28 -0.27
CA GLY A 405 -15.87 4.91 -0.72
C GLY A 405 -15.02 3.85 -0.01
N GLY A 406 -15.54 2.63 0.06
CA GLY A 406 -14.81 1.47 0.60
C GLY A 406 -13.63 1.02 -0.27
N GLY A 407 -12.65 0.40 0.36
CA GLY A 407 -11.40 -0.08 -0.23
C GLY A 407 -11.45 -1.54 -0.69
N LEU A 408 -10.27 -2.16 -0.80
CA LEU A 408 -10.08 -3.56 -1.18
C LEU A 408 -9.53 -4.37 -0.03
N ILE A 409 -10.06 -5.58 0.17
CA ILE A 409 -9.36 -6.64 0.90
C ILE A 409 -9.29 -7.87 -0.02
N TRP A 410 -8.09 -8.38 -0.29
CA TRP A 410 -7.88 -9.51 -1.20
C TRP A 410 -7.07 -10.62 -0.53
N PHE A 411 -7.68 -11.81 -0.40
CA PHE A 411 -7.05 -12.99 0.19
C PHE A 411 -6.55 -13.96 -0.89
N SER A 412 -5.47 -14.70 -0.59
CA SER A 412 -5.03 -15.83 -1.41
C SER A 412 -5.93 -17.06 -1.31
N SER A 413 -6.68 -17.21 -0.22
CA SER A 413 -7.70 -18.24 -0.08
C SER A 413 -8.89 -17.99 -1.02
N ASN A 414 -9.70 -19.01 -1.28
CA ASN A 414 -10.90 -18.95 -2.13
C ASN A 414 -12.14 -18.39 -1.40
N SER A 415 -12.04 -18.10 -0.11
CA SER A 415 -13.07 -17.51 0.74
C SER A 415 -12.41 -16.80 1.93
N THR A 416 -13.19 -16.03 2.70
CA THR A 416 -12.70 -15.42 3.96
C THR A 416 -12.32 -16.51 4.95
N PRO A 417 -11.06 -16.55 5.42
CA PRO A 417 -10.61 -17.54 6.41
C PRO A 417 -11.40 -17.42 7.72
N VAL A 418 -11.67 -18.56 8.37
CA VAL A 418 -12.44 -18.60 9.64
C VAL A 418 -11.79 -17.81 10.77
N SER A 419 -10.46 -17.67 10.77
CA SER A 419 -9.73 -16.87 11.74
C SER A 419 -9.86 -15.36 11.50
N VAL A 420 -10.37 -14.93 10.34
CA VAL A 420 -10.65 -13.52 10.09
C VAL A 420 -12.02 -13.20 10.68
N THR A 421 -12.03 -12.62 11.88
CA THR A 421 -13.26 -12.34 12.65
C THR A 421 -14.00 -11.10 12.16
N GLY A 422 -13.34 -10.26 11.35
CA GLY A 422 -13.97 -9.14 10.66
C GLY A 422 -13.15 -8.71 9.44
N ALA A 423 -13.83 -8.47 8.32
CA ALA A 423 -13.25 -7.89 7.11
C ALA A 423 -14.23 -6.86 6.54
N THR A 424 -13.99 -5.57 6.84
CA THR A 424 -14.93 -4.49 6.49
C THR A 424 -14.37 -3.60 5.38
N VAL A 425 -15.22 -3.30 4.40
CA VAL A 425 -14.96 -2.42 3.26
C VAL A 425 -16.14 -1.46 3.04
N SER A 426 -16.68 -0.92 4.12
CA SER A 426 -17.86 -0.05 4.10
C SER A 426 -17.54 1.36 3.58
N ASN A 427 -18.53 2.04 3.01
CA ASN A 427 -18.45 3.48 2.78
C ASN A 427 -18.57 4.28 4.08
N GLY A 428 -18.09 5.52 4.06
CA GLY A 428 -18.37 6.52 5.09
C GLY A 428 -19.74 7.19 4.88
N THR A 429 -20.10 8.03 5.84
CA THR A 429 -21.35 8.81 5.84
C THR A 429 -21.11 10.28 5.49
N PRO A 430 -21.99 10.96 4.73
CA PRO A 430 -23.13 10.41 3.99
C PRO A 430 -22.69 9.39 2.93
N ALA A 431 -23.56 8.40 2.67
CA ALA A 431 -23.33 7.41 1.61
C ALA A 431 -23.62 8.01 0.23
N PRO A 432 -23.08 7.46 -0.87
CA PRO A 432 -23.53 7.84 -2.21
C PRO A 432 -25.03 7.55 -2.38
N THR A 433 -25.67 8.22 -3.36
CA THR A 433 -27.11 8.13 -3.65
C THR A 433 -27.60 6.69 -3.78
N ILE A 434 -26.76 5.80 -4.32
CA ILE A 434 -26.97 4.35 -4.29
C ILE A 434 -25.92 3.78 -3.33
N PRO A 435 -26.27 3.48 -2.06
CA PRO A 435 -25.29 3.10 -1.04
C PRO A 435 -24.43 1.89 -1.41
N ALA A 436 -24.99 0.93 -2.14
CA ALA A 436 -24.27 -0.26 -2.60
C ALA A 436 -23.09 0.08 -3.54
N GLU A 437 -23.14 1.20 -4.27
CA GLU A 437 -22.01 1.66 -5.10
C GLU A 437 -20.83 2.13 -4.25
N GLY A 438 -21.09 2.54 -3.00
CA GLY A 438 -20.06 3.01 -2.07
C GLY A 438 -19.29 1.89 -1.39
N LEU A 439 -19.80 0.66 -1.40
CA LEU A 439 -19.14 -0.48 -0.79
C LEU A 439 -17.87 -0.83 -1.57
N GLY A 440 -16.82 -1.16 -0.83
CA GLY A 440 -15.61 -1.72 -1.39
C GLY A 440 -15.76 -3.21 -1.71
N GLU A 441 -14.63 -3.90 -1.89
CA GLU A 441 -14.60 -5.26 -2.42
C GLU A 441 -13.80 -6.22 -1.54
N LEU A 442 -14.39 -7.39 -1.26
CA LEU A 442 -13.65 -8.56 -0.78
C LEU A 442 -13.36 -9.48 -1.97
N LYS A 443 -12.07 -9.67 -2.30
CA LYS A 443 -11.60 -10.55 -3.37
C LYS A 443 -10.89 -11.78 -2.81
N TYR A 444 -10.86 -12.84 -3.61
CA TYR A 444 -10.29 -14.14 -3.25
C TYR A 444 -9.34 -14.63 -4.34
N SER A 445 -8.58 -15.69 -4.05
CA SER A 445 -7.63 -16.30 -4.98
C SER A 445 -6.53 -15.34 -5.45
N TYR A 446 -6.08 -14.45 -4.56
CA TYR A 446 -4.93 -13.58 -4.81
C TYR A 446 -3.65 -14.41 -5.06
N PHE A 447 -2.92 -14.04 -6.10
CA PHE A 447 -1.59 -14.56 -6.38
C PHE A 447 -0.62 -13.39 -6.58
N PRO A 448 0.43 -13.25 -5.75
CA PRO A 448 1.35 -12.14 -5.88
C PRO A 448 2.19 -12.27 -7.16
N ASN A 449 2.39 -11.14 -7.85
CA ASN A 449 3.21 -11.06 -9.05
C ASN A 449 4.71 -11.10 -8.72
N LEU A 450 5.25 -12.29 -8.44
CA LEU A 450 6.69 -12.48 -8.19
C LEU A 450 7.43 -12.66 -9.52
N ASN A 451 8.21 -11.67 -9.93
CA ASN A 451 8.97 -11.71 -11.19
C ASN A 451 10.42 -12.11 -10.93
N GLY A 452 10.76 -13.33 -11.35
CA GLY A 452 12.14 -13.82 -11.33
C GLY A 452 12.56 -14.60 -10.11
N PHE A 453 11.66 -14.84 -9.17
CA PHE A 453 11.91 -15.70 -8.01
C PHE A 453 10.62 -16.37 -7.56
N LEU A 454 10.78 -17.47 -6.82
CA LEU A 454 9.71 -18.11 -6.08
C LEU A 454 9.87 -17.73 -4.61
N PHE A 455 8.76 -17.44 -3.95
CA PHE A 455 8.76 -17.40 -2.50
C PHE A 455 8.67 -18.84 -2.00
N ASN A 456 9.81 -19.38 -1.58
CA ASN A 456 9.94 -20.72 -1.00
C ASN A 456 11.00 -20.66 0.11
N SER A 457 10.58 -20.92 1.35
CA SER A 457 11.48 -20.97 2.50
C SER A 457 11.78 -22.42 2.86
N ILE A 458 13.07 -22.76 2.98
CA ILE A 458 13.57 -24.08 3.38
C ILE A 458 14.14 -24.01 4.79
N ARG A 459 13.78 -24.96 5.65
CA ARG A 459 14.20 -25.01 7.06
C ARG A 459 14.35 -26.44 7.58
N SER A 460 15.14 -26.60 8.64
CA SER A 460 15.12 -27.81 9.46
C SER A 460 13.81 -27.91 10.25
N ALA A 461 13.20 -29.10 10.26
CA ALA A 461 12.02 -29.38 11.07
C ALA A 461 12.32 -29.36 12.57
N GLU A 462 13.57 -29.63 12.96
CA GLU A 462 13.98 -29.70 14.36
C GLU A 462 14.20 -28.30 14.95
N THR A 463 14.92 -27.45 14.22
CA THR A 463 15.32 -26.12 14.72
C THR A 463 14.46 -24.97 14.19
N GLY A 464 13.69 -25.19 13.11
CA GLY A 464 12.95 -24.13 12.41
C GLY A 464 13.82 -23.16 11.61
N ASN A 465 15.14 -23.34 11.61
CA ASN A 465 16.11 -22.44 11.00
C ASN A 465 16.52 -22.88 9.59
N ARG A 466 16.98 -21.91 8.80
CA ARG A 466 17.53 -22.13 7.44
C ARG A 466 18.94 -22.72 7.45
N ILE A 467 19.62 -22.66 8.60
CA ILE A 467 20.93 -23.24 8.85
C ILE A 467 20.78 -24.12 10.07
N ASP A 468 21.30 -25.34 9.98
CA ASP A 468 21.33 -26.29 11.09
C ASP A 468 22.65 -27.05 11.07
N SER A 469 23.02 -27.58 12.23
CA SER A 469 24.21 -28.40 12.42
C SER A 469 23.84 -29.65 13.21
N VAL A 470 24.25 -30.81 12.72
CA VAL A 470 24.08 -32.08 13.43
C VAL A 470 25.44 -32.69 13.75
N CYS A 471 25.49 -33.48 14.81
CA CYS A 471 26.69 -34.26 15.14
C CYS A 471 26.94 -35.34 14.08
N SER A 472 28.21 -35.71 13.89
CA SER A 472 28.59 -36.82 13.02
C SER A 472 27.94 -38.13 13.49
N ASN A 473 27.55 -38.99 12.54
CA ASN A 473 26.86 -40.27 12.78
C ASN A 473 25.49 -40.11 13.48
N VAL A 474 24.84 -38.97 13.26
CA VAL A 474 23.44 -38.75 13.65
C VAL A 474 22.61 -38.59 12.39
N LEU A 475 21.42 -39.17 12.41
CA LEU A 475 20.46 -39.00 11.33
C LEU A 475 19.98 -37.54 11.33
N TYR A 476 20.12 -36.87 10.19
CA TYR A 476 19.64 -35.50 10.06
C TYR A 476 18.10 -35.51 10.04
N GLY A 477 17.48 -34.55 10.72
CA GLY A 477 16.03 -34.41 10.77
C GLY A 477 15.40 -34.11 9.41
N GLN A 478 14.08 -33.92 9.36
CA GLN A 478 13.44 -33.54 8.10
C GLN A 478 13.78 -32.09 7.73
N LEU A 479 14.07 -31.84 6.46
CA LEU A 479 14.04 -30.51 5.85
C LEU A 479 12.64 -30.24 5.30
N THR A 480 12.03 -29.14 5.74
CA THR A 480 10.71 -28.72 5.29
C THR A 480 10.84 -27.49 4.38
N GLY A 481 10.25 -27.57 3.18
CA GLY A 481 9.97 -26.39 2.35
C GLY A 481 8.54 -25.91 2.48
N THR A 482 8.32 -24.60 2.39
CA THR A 482 6.98 -24.02 2.25
C THR A 482 6.37 -24.37 0.90
N GLN A 483 5.05 -24.26 0.76
CA GLN A 483 4.45 -24.33 -0.57
C GLN A 483 4.96 -23.14 -1.39
N PRO A 484 5.56 -23.36 -2.58
CA PRO A 484 6.06 -22.25 -3.38
C PRO A 484 4.93 -21.31 -3.80
N VAL A 485 5.18 -20.01 -3.67
CA VAL A 485 4.33 -18.94 -4.23
C VAL A 485 5.09 -18.28 -5.38
N GLY A 486 4.37 -17.91 -6.44
CA GLY A 486 4.94 -17.39 -7.69
C GLY A 486 5.16 -18.46 -8.76
N GLY A 487 5.63 -18.06 -9.94
CA GLY A 487 5.88 -18.96 -11.08
C GLY A 487 4.62 -19.66 -11.61
N THR A 488 4.83 -20.72 -12.40
CA THR A 488 3.75 -21.48 -13.06
C THR A 488 3.63 -22.86 -12.44
N PRO A 489 2.50 -23.21 -11.78
CA PRO A 489 2.24 -24.56 -11.32
C PRO A 489 1.94 -25.52 -12.50
N PRO A 490 2.11 -26.84 -12.35
CA PRO A 490 2.52 -27.56 -11.14
C PRO A 490 4.02 -27.42 -10.85
N TYR A 491 4.39 -27.36 -9.57
CA TYR A 491 5.80 -27.31 -9.16
C TYR A 491 6.44 -28.70 -9.17
N SER A 492 7.72 -28.74 -9.53
CA SER A 492 8.56 -29.92 -9.40
C SER A 492 9.65 -29.65 -8.36
N TYR A 493 9.94 -30.65 -7.53
CA TYR A 493 10.91 -30.55 -6.45
C TYR A 493 12.12 -31.42 -6.76
N ARG A 494 13.31 -30.92 -6.40
CA ARG A 494 14.54 -31.70 -6.39
C ARG A 494 15.45 -31.23 -5.27
N TRP A 495 15.87 -32.15 -4.43
CA TRP A 495 16.87 -31.91 -3.39
C TRP A 495 18.25 -32.39 -3.86
N GLU A 496 19.26 -31.55 -3.63
CA GLU A 496 20.64 -31.81 -3.99
C GLU A 496 21.54 -31.65 -2.76
N SER A 497 22.61 -32.44 -2.69
CA SER A 497 23.58 -32.43 -1.59
C SER A 497 25.00 -32.34 -2.13
N SER A 498 25.88 -31.68 -1.39
CA SER A 498 27.32 -31.60 -1.68
C SER A 498 28.15 -31.89 -0.43
N THR A 499 29.17 -32.73 -0.59
CA THR A 499 30.23 -32.95 0.41
C THR A 499 31.51 -32.17 0.10
N VAL A 500 31.51 -31.41 -1.01
CA VAL A 500 32.68 -30.64 -1.48
C VAL A 500 32.69 -29.24 -0.87
N SER A 501 31.60 -28.49 -1.03
CA SER A 501 31.44 -27.14 -0.48
C SER A 501 29.97 -26.70 -0.53
N ALA A 502 29.67 -25.54 0.08
CA ALA A 502 28.36 -24.92 0.02
C ALA A 502 27.98 -24.34 -1.36
N LEU A 503 28.91 -24.26 -2.33
CA LEU A 503 28.69 -23.60 -3.62
C LEU A 503 28.85 -24.51 -4.84
N THR A 504 29.53 -25.65 -4.68
CA THR A 504 29.88 -26.55 -5.80
C THR A 504 29.79 -28.01 -5.37
N GLY A 505 29.76 -28.93 -6.33
CA GLY A 505 29.76 -30.38 -6.06
C GLY A 505 28.39 -30.98 -5.71
N PHE A 506 27.30 -30.25 -5.98
CA PHE A 506 25.95 -30.72 -5.76
C PHE A 506 25.59 -31.86 -6.72
N THR A 507 25.05 -32.93 -6.16
CA THR A 507 24.42 -34.03 -6.90
C THR A 507 23.06 -34.34 -6.27
N ASN A 508 22.23 -35.13 -6.95
CA ASN A 508 20.92 -35.55 -6.43
C ASN A 508 21.06 -36.15 -5.04
N ALA A 509 20.32 -35.60 -4.07
CA ALA A 509 20.37 -36.07 -2.70
C ALA A 509 19.84 -37.51 -2.62
N PRO A 510 20.40 -38.39 -1.76
CA PRO A 510 20.00 -39.79 -1.68
C PRO A 510 18.55 -39.95 -1.18
N GLY A 511 17.92 -41.08 -1.51
CA GLY A 511 16.54 -41.38 -1.09
C GLY A 511 15.47 -40.66 -1.92
N THR A 512 14.29 -40.45 -1.33
CA THR A 512 13.18 -39.74 -2.00
C THR A 512 13.45 -38.23 -1.98
N ASN A 513 14.00 -37.71 -3.08
CA ASN A 513 14.47 -36.33 -3.20
C ASN A 513 13.60 -35.45 -4.10
N ASN A 514 12.39 -35.90 -4.46
CA ASN A 514 11.50 -35.25 -5.42
C ASN A 514 10.18 -34.77 -4.79
N GLN A 515 10.16 -34.59 -3.47
CA GLN A 515 9.02 -34.13 -2.70
C GLN A 515 9.28 -32.73 -2.11
N GLN A 516 8.22 -32.06 -1.66
CA GLN A 516 8.30 -30.74 -1.03
C GLN A 516 9.18 -30.74 0.23
N HIS A 517 9.12 -31.83 1.00
CA HIS A 517 9.96 -32.05 2.17
C HIS A 517 11.00 -33.13 1.84
N TYR A 518 12.14 -33.09 2.52
CA TYR A 518 13.20 -34.05 2.33
C TYR A 518 13.70 -34.58 3.66
N THR A 519 13.77 -35.90 3.79
CA THR A 519 14.37 -36.56 4.94
C THR A 519 15.62 -37.30 4.46
N PRO A 520 16.83 -36.85 4.84
CA PRO A 520 18.06 -37.56 4.51
C PRO A 520 17.99 -39.01 5.03
N PRO A 521 18.22 -40.02 4.17
CA PRO A 521 18.01 -41.42 4.54
C PRO A 521 19.18 -42.05 5.32
N ALA A 522 20.33 -41.37 5.36
CA ALA A 522 21.56 -41.88 5.96
C ALA A 522 22.12 -40.88 6.98
N GLU A 523 22.89 -41.39 7.93
CA GLU A 523 23.66 -40.57 8.85
C GLU A 523 24.66 -39.70 8.08
N LEU A 524 24.82 -38.45 8.52
CA LEU A 524 25.85 -37.58 7.96
C LEU A 524 27.20 -37.96 8.60
N SER A 525 28.03 -38.67 7.85
CA SER A 525 29.43 -38.94 8.19
C SER A 525 30.33 -37.91 7.50
N GLN A 526 31.39 -37.48 8.21
CA GLN A 526 32.40 -36.58 7.67
C GLN A 526 33.71 -37.32 7.49
#